data_AF-A0A0V0J5X5-F1
#
_entry.id   AF-A0A0V0J5X5-F1
#
_cell.length_a   1.000
_cell.length_b   1.000
_cell.length_c   1.000
_cell.angle_alpha   90.00
_cell.angle_beta   90.00
_cell.angle_gamma   90.00
#
_symmetry.space_group_name_H-M   'P 1'
#
loop_
_entity.id
_entity.type
_entity.pdbx_description
1 polymer ?
#
loop_
_entity_poly.entity_id
_entity_poly.type
_entity_poly.pdbx_seq_one_letter_code
_entity_poly.pdbx_strand_id
1 'polypeptide(L)'
;MSQLKTADILFDIQTRDCAIEDKLVADLGCGAGMLTIGAHLLGARLVVGFDIDADAVKDLTQNISENFAPDAQTIEVVLCDVTKLAAREKTFDTVITNPPFGTTDQTNG
;
A
#
# COMPACT_ATOMS: atom_id res chain seq x y z
N MET A 1 -7.40 16.73 -2.64
CA MET A 1 -8.17 15.93 -3.62
C MET A 1 -7.71 14.47 -3.67
N SER A 2 -6.39 14.18 -3.61
CA SER A 2 -5.86 12.80 -3.49
C SER A 2 -6.34 12.09 -2.21
N GLN A 3 -6.23 12.74 -1.04
CA GLN A 3 -6.55 12.11 0.26
C GLN A 3 -8.01 11.65 0.43
N LEU A 4 -8.97 12.33 -0.20
CA LEU A 4 -10.39 11.96 -0.12
C LEU A 4 -10.65 10.63 -0.82
N LYS A 5 -10.00 10.41 -1.98
CA LYS A 5 -10.14 9.17 -2.77
C LYS A 5 -9.58 7.96 -2.04
N THR A 6 -8.48 8.12 -1.32
CA THR A 6 -7.86 7.03 -0.54
C THR A 6 -8.75 6.59 0.62
N ALA A 7 -9.35 7.53 1.33
CA ALA A 7 -10.29 7.23 2.40
C ALA A 7 -11.54 6.51 1.88
N ASP A 8 -12.06 6.92 0.72
CA ASP A 8 -13.20 6.27 0.07
C ASP A 8 -12.88 4.81 -0.30
N ILE A 9 -11.67 4.53 -0.84
CA ILE A 9 -11.22 3.18 -1.16
C ILE A 9 -11.20 2.29 0.10
N LEU A 10 -10.57 2.76 1.18
CA LEU A 10 -10.48 1.99 2.43
C LEU A 10 -11.85 1.75 3.06
N PHE A 11 -12.72 2.77 3.02
CA PHE A 11 -14.10 2.66 3.51
C PHE A 11 -14.89 1.63 2.70
N ASP A 12 -14.78 1.67 1.37
CA ASP A 12 -15.50 0.75 0.49
C ASP A 12 -15.07 -0.70 0.72
N ILE A 13 -13.76 -0.96 0.70
CA ILE A 13 -13.19 -2.30 0.88
C ILE A 13 -13.61 -2.91 2.22
N GLN A 14 -13.56 -2.11 3.30
CA GLN A 14 -13.88 -2.63 4.63
C GLN A 14 -15.39 -2.79 4.84
N THR A 15 -16.21 -1.86 4.37
CA THR A 15 -17.66 -1.88 4.65
C THR A 15 -18.44 -2.81 3.72
N ARG A 16 -17.93 -3.05 2.51
CA ARG A 16 -18.61 -3.91 1.52
C ARG A 16 -18.09 -5.34 1.54
N ASP A 17 -16.77 -5.49 1.60
CA ASP A 17 -16.13 -6.77 1.30
C ASP A 17 -15.38 -7.39 2.48
N CYS A 18 -15.23 -6.66 3.61
CA CYS A 18 -14.42 -7.07 4.77
C CYS A 18 -13.04 -7.62 4.36
N ALA A 19 -12.42 -7.03 3.33
CA ALA A 19 -11.24 -7.61 2.68
C ALA A 19 -9.91 -7.12 3.27
N ILE A 20 -9.91 -6.47 4.44
CA ILE A 20 -8.68 -5.97 5.09
C ILE A 20 -8.42 -6.67 6.42
N GLU A 21 -9.43 -6.74 7.29
CA GLU A 21 -9.27 -7.32 8.64
C GLU A 21 -8.79 -8.79 8.59
N ASP A 22 -7.74 -9.10 9.35
CA ASP A 22 -7.05 -10.40 9.42
C ASP A 22 -6.55 -10.94 8.05
N LYS A 23 -6.37 -10.06 7.06
CA LYS A 23 -5.85 -10.41 5.71
C LYS A 23 -4.37 -10.10 5.55
N LEU A 24 -3.71 -10.84 4.65
CA LEU A 24 -2.44 -10.45 4.06
C LEU A 24 -2.71 -9.51 2.89
N VAL A 25 -2.26 -8.27 3.02
CA VAL A 25 -2.54 -7.19 2.06
C VAL A 25 -1.26 -6.76 1.36
N ALA A 26 -1.31 -6.61 0.04
CA ALA A 26 -0.27 -5.94 -0.74
C ALA A 26 -0.75 -4.57 -1.21
N ASP A 27 0.04 -3.53 -0.96
CA ASP A 27 -0.18 -2.18 -1.49
C ASP A 27 0.82 -1.91 -2.62
N LEU A 28 0.35 -1.87 -3.87
CA LEU A 28 1.19 -1.73 -5.06
C LEU A 28 1.27 -0.26 -5.49
N GLY A 29 2.48 0.31 -5.45
CA GLY A 29 2.70 1.74 -5.63
C GLY A 29 2.27 2.51 -4.38
N CYS A 30 2.78 2.09 -3.21
CA CYS A 30 2.29 2.57 -1.91
C CYS A 30 2.55 4.06 -1.65
N GLY A 31 3.49 4.69 -2.37
CA GLY A 31 3.90 6.08 -2.15
C GLY A 31 4.33 6.31 -0.69
N ALA A 32 3.91 7.45 -0.12
CA ALA A 32 4.10 7.74 1.31
C ALA A 32 3.22 6.89 2.26
N GLY A 33 2.46 5.92 1.72
CA GLY A 33 1.79 4.83 2.44
C GLY A 33 0.47 5.15 3.10
N MET A 34 -0.33 6.05 2.52
CA MET A 34 -1.69 6.32 3.03
C MET A 34 -2.57 5.06 3.03
N LEU A 35 -2.53 4.25 1.96
CA LEU A 35 -3.25 2.98 1.88
C LEU A 35 -2.64 1.94 2.81
N THR A 36 -1.31 1.80 2.79
CA THR A 36 -0.57 0.88 3.67
C THR A 36 -0.91 1.10 5.15
N ILE A 37 -0.80 2.34 5.65
CA ILE A 37 -1.10 2.69 7.04
C ILE A 37 -2.60 2.51 7.32
N GLY A 38 -3.47 2.90 6.38
CA GLY A 38 -4.91 2.70 6.53
C GLY A 38 -5.30 1.23 6.68
N ALA A 39 -4.72 0.34 5.87
CA ALA A 39 -4.96 -1.11 5.97
C ALA A 39 -4.47 -1.68 7.32
N HIS A 40 -3.31 -1.24 7.81
CA HIS A 40 -2.83 -1.60 9.14
C HIS A 40 -3.81 -1.16 10.24
N LEU A 41 -4.27 0.09 10.21
CA LEU A 41 -5.21 0.63 11.19
C LEU A 41 -6.58 -0.07 11.16
N LEU A 42 -6.98 -0.61 10.01
CA LEU A 42 -8.20 -1.40 9.84
C LEU A 42 -8.04 -2.88 10.26
N GLY A 43 -6.90 -3.27 10.81
CA GLY A 43 -6.69 -4.59 11.39
C GLY A 43 -6.16 -5.64 10.42
N ALA A 44 -5.46 -5.23 9.36
CA ALA A 44 -4.74 -6.17 8.51
C ALA A 44 -3.73 -6.99 9.31
N ARG A 45 -3.68 -8.31 9.03
CA ARG A 45 -2.72 -9.22 9.67
C ARG A 45 -1.29 -8.88 9.29
N LEU A 46 -1.07 -8.52 8.02
CA LEU A 46 0.18 -8.00 7.50
C LEU A 46 -0.14 -7.15 6.27
N VAL A 47 0.50 -6.00 6.15
CA VAL A 47 0.49 -5.16 4.95
C VAL A 47 1.90 -5.03 4.43
N VAL A 48 2.11 -5.33 3.15
CA VAL A 48 3.40 -5.10 2.48
C VAL A 48 3.23 -4.01 1.44
N GLY A 49 3.86 -2.86 1.68
CA GLY A 49 3.90 -1.73 0.75
C GLY A 49 5.05 -1.90 -0.25
N PHE A 50 4.74 -1.88 -1.54
CA PHE A 50 5.73 -1.96 -2.60
C PHE A 50 5.77 -0.64 -3.38
N ASP A 51 6.96 -0.06 -3.53
CA ASP A 51 7.16 1.09 -4.41
C ASP A 51 8.50 1.00 -5.13
N ILE A 52 8.58 1.59 -6.32
CA ILE A 52 9.83 1.69 -7.10
C ILE A 52 10.64 2.92 -6.68
N ASP A 53 10.00 3.91 -6.04
CA ASP A 53 10.62 5.13 -5.58
C ASP A 53 11.21 4.98 -4.17
N ALA A 54 12.53 5.15 -4.07
CA ALA A 54 13.26 5.05 -2.81
C ALA A 54 12.91 6.18 -1.83
N ASP A 55 12.56 7.37 -2.33
CA ASP A 55 12.16 8.49 -1.48
C ASP A 55 10.79 8.21 -0.85
N ALA A 56 9.85 7.65 -1.62
CA ALA A 56 8.54 7.23 -1.11
C ALA A 56 8.66 6.15 -0.02
N VAL A 57 9.50 5.12 -0.24
CA VAL A 57 9.76 4.06 0.74
C VAL A 57 10.35 4.64 2.03
N LYS A 58 11.27 5.60 1.91
CA LYS A 58 11.88 6.28 3.06
C LYS A 58 10.83 7.09 3.83
N ASP A 59 10.02 7.88 3.14
CA ASP A 59 8.96 8.69 3.76
C ASP A 59 7.95 7.81 4.48
N LEU A 60 7.51 6.70 3.87
CA LEU A 60 6.63 5.73 4.52
C LEU A 60 7.28 5.11 5.76
N THR A 61 8.53 4.66 5.66
CA THR A 61 9.24 4.07 6.80
C THR A 61 9.38 5.07 7.95
N GLN A 62 9.67 6.34 7.63
CA GLN A 62 9.72 7.42 8.63
C GLN A 62 8.36 7.63 9.28
N ASN A 63 7.29 7.78 8.48
CA ASN A 63 5.92 7.93 8.96
C ASN A 63 5.53 6.77 9.89
N ILE A 64 5.92 5.53 9.58
CA ILE A 64 5.65 4.38 10.44
C ILE A 64 6.40 4.54 11.77
N SER A 65 7.71 4.79 11.72
CA SER A 65 8.56 4.87 12.90
C SER A 65 8.19 6.00 13.87
N GLU A 66 7.64 7.11 13.36
CA GLU A 66 7.25 8.27 14.16
C GLU A 66 5.89 8.08 14.83
N ASN A 67 5.01 7.24 14.27
CA ASN A 67 3.62 7.11 14.71
C ASN A 67 3.29 5.76 15.35
N PHE A 68 4.12 4.72 15.17
CA PHE A 68 3.86 3.36 15.65
C PHE A 68 5.06 2.76 16.36
N ALA A 69 4.79 1.92 17.37
CA ALA A 69 5.83 1.18 18.08
C ALA A 69 6.29 -0.04 17.24
N PRO A 70 7.60 -0.35 17.18
CA PRO A 70 8.14 -1.44 16.38
C PRO A 70 7.50 -2.82 16.64
N ASP A 71 7.08 -3.09 17.87
CA ASP A 71 6.53 -4.38 18.27
C ASP A 71 5.02 -4.53 17.96
N ALA A 72 4.37 -3.42 17.57
CA ALA A 72 2.94 -3.36 17.30
C ALA A 72 2.61 -3.21 15.81
N GLN A 73 3.62 -3.03 14.95
CA GLN A 73 3.40 -2.79 13.52
C GLN A 73 3.25 -4.11 12.75
N THR A 74 2.23 -4.19 11.90
CA THR A 74 2.03 -5.27 10.93
C THR A 74 2.34 -4.78 9.51
N ILE A 75 3.35 -3.91 9.38
CA ILE A 75 3.71 -3.26 8.12
C ILE A 75 5.14 -3.63 7.73
N GLU A 76 5.30 -4.08 6.48
CA GLU A 76 6.59 -4.21 5.79
C GLU A 76 6.62 -3.29 4.56
N VAL A 77 7.80 -2.80 4.20
CA VAL A 77 7.99 -1.91 3.05
C VAL A 77 9.13 -2.45 2.19
N VAL A 78 8.88 -2.54 0.88
CA VAL A 78 9.81 -3.15 -0.09
C VAL A 78 10.02 -2.20 -1.26
N LEU A 79 11.27 -1.73 -1.42
CA LEU A 79 11.70 -1.03 -2.63
C LEU A 79 11.83 -2.03 -3.79
N CYS A 80 10.89 -2.01 -4.73
CA CYS A 80 10.95 -2.88 -5.90
C CYS A 80 10.14 -2.34 -7.09
N ASP A 81 10.53 -2.78 -8.29
CA ASP A 81 9.70 -2.67 -9.47
C ASP A 81 8.68 -3.81 -9.49
N VAL A 82 7.42 -3.48 -9.16
CA VAL A 82 6.32 -4.45 -9.10
C VAL A 82 6.05 -5.14 -10.45
N THR A 83 6.46 -4.54 -11.59
CA THR A 83 6.31 -5.15 -12.93
C THR A 83 7.29 -6.29 -13.17
N LYS A 84 8.36 -6.37 -12.37
CA LYS A 84 9.40 -7.40 -12.43
C LYS A 84 9.23 -8.48 -11.37
N LEU A 85 8.20 -8.39 -10.54
CA LEU A 85 7.90 -9.44 -9.56
C LEU A 85 7.48 -10.71 -10.30
N ALA A 86 8.23 -11.79 -10.07
CA ALA A 86 7.81 -13.11 -10.53
C ALA A 86 6.54 -13.49 -9.76
N ALA A 87 5.41 -13.56 -10.45
CA ALA A 87 4.14 -13.98 -9.86
C ALA A 87 4.32 -15.35 -9.21
N ARG A 88 4.16 -15.41 -7.88
CA ARG A 88 3.98 -16.66 -7.15
C ARG A 88 2.49 -16.80 -6.87
N GLU A 89 1.93 -17.99 -7.04
CA GLU A 89 0.51 -18.20 -6.79
C GLU A 89 0.17 -17.92 -5.32
N LYS A 90 -0.85 -17.08 -5.09
CA LYS A 90 -1.56 -16.87 -3.81
C LYS A 90 -0.68 -16.46 -2.61
N THR A 91 0.12 -15.40 -2.77
CA THR A 91 0.90 -14.83 -1.65
C THR A 91 0.07 -13.90 -0.75
N PHE A 92 -0.90 -13.18 -1.31
CA PHE A 92 -1.72 -12.18 -0.61
C PHE A 92 -3.21 -12.49 -0.78
N ASP A 93 -3.98 -12.19 0.26
CA ASP A 93 -5.44 -12.33 0.25
C ASP A 93 -6.09 -11.15 -0.49
N THR A 94 -5.50 -9.95 -0.36
CA THR A 94 -6.01 -8.71 -0.92
C THR A 94 -4.87 -7.89 -1.53
N VAL A 95 -5.11 -7.32 -2.70
CA VAL A 95 -4.22 -6.35 -3.34
C VAL A 95 -4.95 -5.02 -3.44
N ILE A 96 -4.36 -3.97 -2.89
CA ILE A 96 -4.87 -2.60 -2.98
C ILE A 96 -3.88 -1.74 -3.79
N THR A 97 -4.41 -0.78 -4.53
CA THR A 97 -3.60 0.18 -5.28
C THR A 97 -4.46 1.41 -5.61
N ASN A 98 -3.84 2.58 -5.60
CA ASN A 98 -4.43 3.81 -6.12
C ASN A 98 -3.52 4.35 -7.23
N PRO A 99 -3.58 3.77 -8.44
CA PRO A 99 -2.69 4.16 -9.52
C PRO A 99 -2.87 5.64 -9.87
N PRO A 100 -1.82 6.32 -10.37
CA PRO A 100 -1.89 7.73 -10.72
C PRO A 100 -2.98 7.97 -11.77
N PHE A 101 -3.79 9.01 -11.56
CA PHE A 101 -4.75 9.45 -12.57
C PHE A 101 -4.00 10.20 -13.68
N GLY A 102 -3.74 9.54 -14.81
CA GLY A 102 -3.35 10.18 -16.07
C GLY A 102 -1.84 10.42 -16.29
N THR A 103 -1.01 9.39 -16.17
CA THR A 103 0.35 9.42 -16.73
C THR A 103 0.32 9.01 -18.20
N THR A 104 0.36 9.99 -19.12
CA THR A 104 0.81 9.75 -20.49
C THR A 104 2.31 9.50 -20.47
N ASP A 105 2.75 8.39 -21.06
CA ASP A 105 4.17 8.20 -21.42
C ASP A 105 4.63 9.44 -22.19
N GLN A 106 5.55 10.23 -21.62
CA GLN A 106 6.30 11.19 -22.41
C GLN A 106 7.48 10.48 -23.09
N THR A 107 7.18 9.54 -23.97
CA THR A 107 8.09 9.16 -25.06
C THR A 107 7.75 10.04 -26.26
N ASN A 108 8.19 11.31 -26.20
CA ASN A 108 8.22 12.14 -27.39
C ASN A 108 9.33 11.59 -28.31
N GLY A 109 8.91 11.04 -29.45
CA GLY A 109 9.77 10.74 -30.59
C GLY A 109 10.18 11.97 -31.38
#